data_AF-A0A1M5T876-F1
#
_entry.id   AF-A0A1M5T876-F1
#
_cell.length_a   1.000
_cell.length_b   1.000
_cell.length_c   1.000
_cell.angle_alpha   90.00
_cell.angle_beta   90.00
_cell.angle_gamma   90.00
#
_symmetry.space_group_name_H-M   'P 1'
#
loop_
_entity.id
_entity.type
_entity.pdbx_description
1 polymer ?
#
loop_
_entity_poly.entity_id
_entity_poly.type
_entity_poly.pdbx_seq_one_letter_code
_entity_poly.pdbx_strand_id
1 'polypeptide(L)' 'MSTKYKNTKKKMASLGLKKSENGDYVYIDPNDTTSEFVPVRNRNKEKDK' A
#
# COMPACT_ATOMS: atom_id res chain seq x y z
N MET A 1 15.86 13.81 -17.05
CA MET A 1 15.22 12.82 -16.16
C MET A 1 13.77 13.23 -15.93
N SER A 2 12.81 12.74 -16.73
CA SER A 2 11.39 13.02 -16.47
C SER A 2 10.94 12.18 -15.29
N THR A 3 10.91 12.76 -14.08
CA THR A 3 10.31 12.10 -12.92
C THR A 3 8.79 12.17 -13.07
N LYS A 4 8.23 11.36 -13.98
CA LYS A 4 6.77 11.22 -14.09
C LYS A 4 6.24 10.88 -12.71
N TYR A 5 5.34 11.72 -12.19
CA TYR A 5 4.64 11.44 -10.95
C TYR A 5 3.85 10.14 -11.13
N LYS A 6 4.38 9.04 -10.59
CA LYS A 6 3.71 7.74 -10.60
C LYS A 6 2.88 7.60 -9.33
N ASN A 7 1.62 7.24 -9.50
CA ASN A 7 0.74 6.86 -8.41
C ASN A 7 1.15 5.45 -7.96
N THR A 8 1.87 5.35 -6.84
CA THR A 8 2.29 4.05 -6.29
C THR A 8 1.25 3.56 -5.29
N LYS A 9 1.11 2.23 -5.15
CA LYS A 9 0.21 1.63 -4.15
C LYS A 9 0.43 2.19 -2.73
N LYS A 10 1.69 2.45 -2.36
CA LYS A 10 2.06 3.04 -1.07
C LYS A 10 1.50 4.45 -0.88
N LYS A 11 1.60 5.31 -1.91
CA LYS A 11 1.06 6.69 -1.84
C LYS A 11 -0.46 6.69 -1.73
N MET A 12 -1.13 5.79 -2.43
CA MET A 12 -2.59 5.69 -2.38
C MET A 12 -3.05 5.14 -1.02
N ALA A 13 -2.38 4.11 -0.50
CA ALA A 13 -2.69 3.58 0.82
C ALA A 13 -2.49 4.61 1.94
N SER A 14 -1.46 5.47 1.87
CA SER A 14 -1.28 6.57 2.85
C SER A 14 -2.38 7.63 2.79
N LEU A 15 -3.11 7.73 1.67
CA LEU A 15 -4.28 8.59 1.53
C LEU A 15 -5.58 7.87 1.94
N GLY A 16 -5.49 6.66 2.47
CA GLY A 16 -6.67 5.85 2.77
C GLY A 16 -7.38 5.34 1.53
N LEU A 17 -6.67 5.13 0.40
CA LEU A 17 -7.25 4.67 -0.85
C LEU A 17 -6.75 3.27 -1.24
N LYS A 18 -7.68 2.37 -1.57
CA LYS A 18 -7.45 1.00 -2.07
C LYS A 18 -7.85 0.91 -3.53
N LYS A 19 -7.12 0.12 -4.30
CA LYS A 19 -7.47 -0.15 -5.69
C LYS A 19 -8.56 -1.22 -5.73
N SER A 20 -9.68 -0.91 -6.36
CA SER A 20 -10.78 -1.85 -6.64
C SER A 20 -10.41 -2.81 -7.77
N GLU A 21 -11.19 -3.89 -7.91
CA GLU A 21 -11.05 -4.86 -9.00
C GLU A 21 -11.22 -4.21 -10.38
N ASN A 22 -12.07 -3.17 -10.45
CA ASN A 22 -12.34 -2.39 -11.65
C ASN A 22 -11.19 -1.44 -12.03
N GLY A 23 -10.20 -1.27 -11.14
CA GLY A 23 -9.03 -0.44 -11.36
C GLY A 23 -9.10 0.96 -10.76
N ASP A 24 -10.27 1.37 -10.29
CA ASP A 24 -10.50 2.65 -9.61
C ASP A 24 -9.99 2.65 -8.18
N TYR A 25 -9.76 3.85 -7.62
CA TYR A 25 -9.39 4.00 -6.21
C TYR A 25 -10.61 4.34 -5.37
N VAL A 26 -10.85 3.55 -4.33
CA VAL A 26 -11.92 3.71 -3.36
C VAL A 26 -11.35 3.94 -1.97
N TYR A 27 -12.07 4.63 -1.10
CA TYR A 27 -11.64 4.80 0.29
C TYR A 27 -11.59 3.46 1.01
N ILE A 28 -10.55 3.29 1.83
CA ILE A 28 -10.43 2.19 2.78
C ILE A 28 -11.43 2.49 3.88
N ASP A 29 -12.42 1.61 4.04
CA ASP A 29 -13.31 1.66 5.18
C ASP A 29 -12.47 1.34 6.43
N PRO A 30 -12.44 2.22 7.45
CA PRO A 30 -11.73 1.95 8.69
C PRO A 30 -12.22 0.69 9.43
N ASN A 31 -13.42 0.19 9.10
CA ASN A 31 -13.97 -1.06 9.62
C ASN A 31 -13.60 -2.30 8.79
N ASP A 32 -12.99 -2.11 7.61
CA ASP A 32 -12.57 -3.20 6.74
C ASP A 32 -11.26 -3.83 7.28
N THR A 33 -11.41 -4.85 8.12
CA THR A 33 -10.28 -5.62 8.67
C THR A 33 -9.56 -6.47 7.63
N THR A 34 -10.02 -6.53 6.37
CA THR A 34 -9.36 -7.32 5.32
C THR A 34 -8.11 -6.63 4.77
N SER A 35 -7.89 -5.33 5.05
CA SER A 35 -6.75 -4.58 4.56
C SER A 35 -5.65 -4.43 5.61
N GLU A 36 -5.01 -5.53 6.00
CA GLU A 36 -3.75 -5.43 6.73
C GLU A 36 -2.66 -4.89 5.79
N PHE A 37 -2.22 -3.64 6.03
CA PHE A 37 -1.04 -3.10 5.35
C PHE A 37 0.19 -3.90 5.78
N VAL A 38 0.60 -4.89 4.98
CA VAL A 38 1.84 -5.63 5.22
C VAL A 38 3.03 -4.77 4.77
N PRO A 39 3.84 -4.22 5.68
CA PRO A 39 5.00 -3.45 5.29
C PRO A 39 6.01 -4.35 4.57
N VAL A 40 6.24 -4.10 3.27
CA VAL A 40 7.17 -4.88 2.39
C VAL A 40 8.63 -4.87 2.89
N ARG A 41 8.99 -3.96 3.80
CA ARG A 41 10.33 -3.95 4.40
C ARG A 41 10.34 -4.81 5.65
N ASN A 42 10.63 -6.10 5.46
CA ASN A 42 11.32 -6.91 6.47
C ASN A 42 12.62 -6.16 6.80
N ARG A 43 12.58 -5.27 7.80
CA ARG A 43 13.79 -4.70 8.40
C ARG A 43 14.43 -5.85 9.16
N ASN A 44 15.29 -6.58 8.44
CA ASN A 44 16.10 -7.67 8.95
C ASN A 44 15.23 -8.79 9.55
N LYS A 45 14.98 -9.85 8.77
CA LYS A 45 15.04 -11.17 9.41
C LYS A 45 16.37 -11.16 10.14
N GLU A 46 16.32 -11.16 11.48
CA GLU A 46 17.50 -11.37 12.29
C GLU A 46 18.29 -12.49 11.64
N LYS A 47 19.59 -12.27 11.54
CA LYS A 47 20.53 -13.27 11.10
C LYS A 47 20.31 -14.48 12.00
N ASP A 48 19.59 -15.49 11.51
CA ASP A 48 19.59 -16.81 12.12
C ASP A 48 21.06 -17.24 12.20
N LYS A 49 21.53 -17.38 13.43
CA LYS A 49 22.89 -17.71 13.84
C LYS A 49 22.85 -19.04 14.56
#